data_AF-A0AAD8E245-F1
#
_entry.id   AF-A0AAD8E245-F1
#
_cell.length_a   1.000
_cell.length_b   1.000
_cell.length_c   1.000
_cell.angle_alpha   90.00
_cell.angle_beta   90.00
_cell.angle_gamma   90.00
#
_symmetry.space_group_name_H-M   'P 1'
#
loop_
_entity.id
_entity.type
_entity.pdbx_description
1 polymer ?
#
loop_
_entity_poly.entity_id
_entity_poly.type
_entity_poly.pdbx_seq_one_letter_code
_entity_poly.pdbx_strand_id
1 'polypeptide(L)'
;MILDPTIRFETHSDQPEEVDSEKKAIYEPTIDYYKDKYQLDSITVTGLMIGARGTIPGFLAKFWNSLDLDRVYLSKIAIAAIRGSITILRNHIYKITTL
;
A
#
# COMPACT_ATOMS: atom_id res chain seq x y z
N MET A 1 -8.80 -10.97 7.04
CA MET A 1 -8.54 -9.77 6.23
C MET A 1 -7.25 -9.98 5.44
N ILE A 2 -7.24 -9.61 4.17
CA ILE A 2 -6.07 -9.58 3.28
C ILE A 2 -5.79 -8.10 2.97
N LEU A 3 -4.58 -7.66 3.29
CA LEU A 3 -4.11 -6.31 2.98
C LEU A 3 -2.95 -6.42 1.99
N ASP A 4 -3.07 -5.72 0.86
CA ASP A 4 -2.00 -5.65 -0.13
C ASP A 4 -1.53 -4.20 -0.33
N PRO A 5 -0.55 -3.73 0.48
CA PRO A 5 0.01 -2.41 0.31
C PRO A 5 0.92 -2.33 -0.90
N THR A 6 0.76 -1.28 -1.70
CA THR A 6 1.57 -0.99 -2.88
C THR A 6 2.05 0.44 -2.84
N ILE A 7 3.33 0.66 -3.16
CA ILE A 7 3.88 2.00 -3.39
C ILE A 7 3.82 2.29 -4.88
N ARG A 8 3.14 3.37 -5.28
CA ARG A 8 3.06 3.82 -6.69
C ARG A 8 3.33 5.31 -6.80
N PHE A 9 3.84 5.73 -7.94
CA PHE A 9 3.91 7.15 -8.26
C PHE A 9 2.51 7.67 -8.54
N GLU A 10 2.19 8.81 -7.93
CA GLU A 10 0.89 9.46 -7.99
C GLU A 10 0.69 10.07 -9.39
N THR A 11 -0.34 9.62 -10.11
CA THR A 11 -0.65 10.11 -11.47
C THR A 11 -1.96 10.90 -11.53
N HIS A 12 -2.98 10.51 -10.75
CA HIS A 12 -4.29 11.16 -10.69
C HIS A 12 -5.01 10.79 -9.38
N SER A 13 -6.15 11.42 -9.10
CA SER A 13 -6.87 11.30 -7.81
C SER A 13 -7.48 9.93 -7.56
N ASP A 14 -7.89 9.23 -8.61
CA ASP A 14 -8.72 8.01 -8.53
C ASP A 14 -7.86 6.73 -8.53
N GLN A 15 -6.55 6.90 -8.71
CA GLN A 15 -5.56 5.83 -8.68
C GLN A 15 -5.62 4.93 -7.42
N PRO A 16 -5.89 5.45 -6.20
CA PRO A 16 -6.02 4.61 -5.01
C PRO A 16 -7.18 3.60 -5.12
N GLU A 17 -8.31 4.02 -5.64
CA GLU A 17 -9.49 3.19 -5.88
C GLU A 17 -9.26 2.16 -6.99
N GLU A 18 -8.52 2.53 -8.03
CA GLU A 18 -8.07 1.60 -9.07
C GLU A 18 -7.16 0.50 -8.49
N VAL A 19 -6.22 0.89 -7.61
CA VAL A 19 -5.35 -0.07 -6.90
C VAL A 19 -6.19 -1.02 -6.06
N ASP A 20 -7.16 -0.53 -5.27
CA ASP A 20 -8.04 -1.39 -4.49
C ASP A 20 -8.81 -2.39 -5.35
N SER A 21 -9.36 -1.92 -6.47
CA SER A 21 -10.08 -2.76 -7.44
C SER A 21 -9.19 -3.82 -8.08
N GLU A 22 -7.96 -3.45 -8.46
CA GLU A 22 -6.94 -4.37 -8.98
C GLU A 22 -6.64 -5.48 -7.96
N LYS A 23 -6.45 -5.12 -6.68
CA LYS A 23 -6.12 -6.10 -5.63
C LYS A 23 -7.29 -7.03 -5.33
N LYS A 24 -8.52 -6.49 -5.27
CA LYS A 24 -9.72 -7.30 -5.11
C LYS A 24 -9.88 -8.32 -6.22
N ALA A 25 -9.70 -7.91 -7.49
CA ALA A 25 -9.78 -8.82 -8.62
C ALA A 25 -8.78 -9.99 -8.54
N ILE A 26 -7.61 -9.79 -7.91
CA ILE A 26 -6.60 -10.84 -7.72
C ILE A 26 -6.96 -11.79 -6.56
N TYR A 27 -7.38 -11.25 -5.42
CA TYR A 27 -7.51 -12.04 -4.19
C TYR A 27 -8.92 -12.53 -3.89
N GLU A 28 -9.98 -11.85 -4.35
CA GLU A 28 -11.37 -12.30 -4.12
C GLU A 28 -11.62 -13.73 -4.63
N PRO A 29 -11.14 -14.14 -5.82
CA PRO A 29 -11.26 -15.53 -6.28
C PRO A 29 -10.57 -16.56 -5.39
N THR A 30 -9.66 -16.13 -4.50
CA THR A 30 -8.89 -17.00 -3.60
C THR A 30 -9.47 -17.07 -2.19
N ILE A 31 -10.55 -16.34 -1.90
CA ILE A 31 -11.13 -16.23 -0.55
C ILE A 31 -11.53 -17.61 0.00
N ASP A 32 -12.23 -18.43 -0.78
CA ASP A 32 -12.74 -19.73 -0.29
C ASP A 32 -11.61 -20.65 0.15
N TYR A 33 -10.50 -20.68 -0.60
CA TYR A 33 -9.31 -21.44 -0.22
C TYR A 33 -8.75 -20.97 1.12
N TYR A 34 -8.62 -19.66 1.32
CA TYR A 34 -8.06 -19.12 2.56
C TYR A 34 -9.01 -19.25 3.75
N LYS A 35 -10.33 -19.17 3.51
CA LYS A 35 -11.34 -19.43 4.54
C LYS A 35 -11.25 -20.85 5.05
N ASP A 36 -11.18 -21.83 4.15
CA ASP A 36 -11.06 -23.23 4.53
C ASP A 36 -9.70 -23.51 5.20
N LYS A 37 -8.60 -23.07 4.59
CA LYS A 37 -7.25 -23.32 5.12
C LYS A 37 -7.03 -22.79 6.54
N TYR A 38 -7.54 -21.59 6.82
CA TYR A 38 -7.33 -20.91 8.09
C TYR A 38 -8.55 -20.94 9.02
N GLN A 39 -9.62 -21.64 8.62
CA GLN A 39 -10.87 -21.77 9.38
C GLN A 39 -11.45 -20.39 9.77
N LEU A 40 -11.62 -19.52 8.77
CA LEU A 40 -12.10 -18.14 8.96
C LEU A 40 -13.54 -17.98 8.45
N ASP A 41 -14.37 -17.26 9.20
CA ASP A 41 -15.77 -16.99 8.83
C ASP A 41 -15.88 -16.09 7.59
N SER A 42 -15.05 -15.04 7.54
CA SER A 42 -15.04 -14.06 6.45
C SER A 42 -13.65 -13.47 6.24
N ILE A 43 -13.39 -13.08 4.99
CA ILE A 43 -12.16 -12.39 4.59
C ILE A 43 -12.57 -11.17 3.79
N THR A 44 -12.11 -10.00 4.22
CA THR A 44 -12.13 -8.77 3.44
C THR A 44 -10.80 -8.59 2.72
N VAL A 45 -10.83 -8.08 1.49
CA VAL A 45 -9.63 -7.68 0.73
C VAL A 45 -9.61 -6.16 0.63
N THR A 46 -8.45 -5.56 0.89
CA THR A 46 -8.25 -4.12 0.67
C THR A 46 -6.88 -3.88 0.06
N GLY A 47 -6.87 -3.27 -1.13
CA GLY A 47 -5.66 -2.75 -1.74
C GLY A 47 -5.34 -1.38 -1.16
N LEU A 48 -4.10 -1.20 -0.70
CA LEU A 48 -3.67 0.05 -0.07
C LEU A 48 -2.60 0.70 -0.94
N MET A 49 -2.88 1.90 -1.44
CA MET A 49 -1.87 2.69 -2.15
C MET A 49 -1.16 3.64 -1.19
N ILE A 50 0.17 3.67 -1.27
CA ILE A 50 1.02 4.71 -0.68
C ILE A 50 1.70 5.43 -1.83
N GLY A 51 1.66 6.76 -1.81
CA GLY A 51 2.33 7.57 -2.79
C GLY A 51 3.85 7.47 -2.68
N ALA A 52 4.55 7.29 -3.80
CA ALA A 52 6.01 7.22 -3.83
C ALA A 52 6.67 8.53 -3.35
N ARG A 53 5.95 9.66 -3.41
CA ARG A 53 6.36 10.96 -2.84
C ARG A 53 6.02 11.08 -1.35
N GLY A 54 5.54 10.01 -0.71
CA GLY A 54 5.06 10.00 0.67
C GLY A 54 3.63 10.51 0.82
N THR A 55 2.87 10.64 -0.27
CA THR A 55 1.46 11.05 -0.18
C THR A 55 0.65 9.94 0.48
N ILE A 56 -0.24 10.33 1.39
CA ILE A 56 -1.22 9.45 2.02
C ILE A 56 -2.56 9.69 1.29
N PRO A 57 -3.04 8.76 0.45
CA PRO A 57 -4.32 8.93 -0.22
C PRO A 57 -5.49 9.01 0.76
N GLY A 58 -6.54 9.74 0.38
CA GLY A 58 -7.76 9.85 1.18
C GLY A 58 -8.38 8.47 1.47
N PHE A 59 -8.34 7.56 0.50
CA PHE A 59 -8.75 6.17 0.67
C PHE A 59 -8.00 5.47 1.81
N LEU A 60 -6.65 5.53 1.80
CA LEU A 60 -5.81 4.95 2.85
C LEU A 60 -6.11 5.57 4.22
N ALA A 61 -6.27 6.90 4.29
CA ALA A 61 -6.59 7.58 5.55
C ALA A 61 -7.96 7.15 6.11
N LYS A 62 -8.99 7.01 5.26
CA LYS A 62 -10.32 6.54 5.66
C LYS A 62 -10.25 5.10 6.16
N PHE A 63 -9.55 4.22 5.45
CA PHE A 63 -9.32 2.84 5.87
C PHE A 63 -8.63 2.78 7.25
N TRP A 64 -7.58 3.58 7.45
CA TRP A 64 -6.88 3.63 8.74
C TRP A 64 -7.79 4.04 9.90
N ASN A 65 -8.66 5.04 9.69
CA ASN A 65 -9.63 5.46 10.70
C ASN A 65 -10.68 4.38 10.97
N SER A 66 -11.08 3.58 9.96
CA SER A 66 -12.04 2.48 10.16
C SER A 66 -11.51 1.36 11.06
N LEU A 67 -10.18 1.26 11.20
CA LEU A 67 -9.51 0.33 12.10
C LEU A 67 -9.16 0.96 13.46
N ASP A 68 -9.55 2.22 13.69
CA ASP A 68 -9.22 2.99 14.90
C ASP A 68 -7.72 3.03 15.21
N LEU A 69 -6.89 3.08 14.16
CA LEU A 69 -5.44 3.10 14.28
C LEU A 69 -4.91 4.53 14.43
N ASP A 70 -3.87 4.69 15.25
CA ASP A 70 -3.19 5.98 15.43
C ASP A 70 -2.58 6.47 14.10
N ARG A 71 -2.87 7.73 13.77
CA ARG A 71 -2.37 8.42 12.58
C ARG A 71 -0.86 8.62 12.59
N VAL A 72 -0.20 8.53 13.75
CA VAL A 72 1.27 8.54 13.85
C VAL A 72 1.89 7.46 12.96
N TYR A 73 1.24 6.30 12.81
CA TYR A 73 1.73 5.23 11.94
C TYR A 73 1.63 5.58 10.45
N LEU A 74 0.58 6.30 10.02
CA LEU A 74 0.49 6.80 8.64
C LEU A 74 1.64 7.75 8.32
N SER A 75 1.97 8.66 9.24
CA SER A 75 3.11 9.56 9.06
C SER A 75 4.43 8.79 8.98
N LYS A 76 4.62 7.74 9.82
CA LYS A 76 5.80 6.88 9.74
C LYS A 76 5.92 6.16 8.40
N ILE A 77 4.80 5.66 7.85
CA ILE A 77 4.76 5.01 6.54
C ILE A 77 5.15 6.01 5.44
N ALA A 78 4.58 7.22 5.45
CA ALA A 78 4.91 8.27 4.49
C ALA A 78 6.40 8.64 4.53
N ILE A 79 6.96 8.82 5.74
CA ILE A 79 8.39 9.10 5.93
C ILE A 79 9.24 7.94 5.41
N ALA A 80 8.86 6.70 5.68
CA ALA A 80 9.57 5.52 5.19
C ALA A 80 9.57 5.45 3.65
N ALA A 81 8.43 5.73 3.01
CA ALA A 81 8.33 5.80 1.55
C ALA A 81 9.28 6.85 0.97
N ILE A 82 9.29 8.07 1.51
CA ILE A 82 10.20 9.14 1.07
C ILE A 82 11.67 8.73 1.25
N ARG A 83 12.04 8.18 2.42
CA ARG A 83 13.41 7.72 2.68
C ARG A 83 13.84 6.62 1.71
N GLY A 84 12.94 5.70 1.39
CA GLY A 84 13.14 4.68 0.37
C GLY A 84 13.40 5.29 -1.01
N SER A 85 12.53 6.20 -1.45
CA SER A 85 12.66 6.92 -2.73
C SER A 85 13.99 7.69 -2.83
N ILE A 86 14.39 8.42 -1.77
CA ILE A 86 15.67 9.13 -1.71
C ILE A 86 16.84 8.15 -1.77
N THR A 87 16.74 7.00 -1.10
CA THR A 87 17.81 5.98 -1.11
C THR A 87 17.98 5.39 -2.51
N ILE A 88 16.89 5.12 -3.22
CA ILE A 88 16.93 4.66 -4.62
C ILE A 88 17.57 5.74 -5.51
N LEU A 89 17.16 7.00 -5.37
CA LEU A 89 17.73 8.11 -6.13
C LEU A 89 19.22 8.30 -5.85
N ARG A 90 19.63 8.31 -4.58
CA ARG A 90 21.04 8.37 -4.16
C ARG A 90 21.82 7.24 -4.81
N ASN A 91 21.33 6.01 -4.70
CA ASN A 91 21.99 4.86 -5.31
C ASN A 91 22.06 5.01 -6.84
N HIS A 92 21.05 5.56 -7.50
CA HIS A 92 21.10 5.79 -8.94
C HIS A 92 22.16 6.83 -9.34
N ILE A 93 22.21 7.99 -8.66
CA ILE A 93 23.17 9.07 -8.92
C ILE A 93 24.61 8.61 -8.65
N TYR A 94 24.83 7.91 -7.54
CA TYR A 94 26.17 7.54 -7.07
C TYR A 94 26.59 6.11 -7.45
N LYS A 95 25.77 5.33 -8.18
CA LYS A 95 26.17 4.05 -8.79
C LYS A 95 27.01 4.24 -10.07
N ILE A 96 27.10 5.45 -10.61
CA ILE A 96 28.16 5.82 -11.57
C ILE A 96 29.32 6.36 -10.75
N THR A 97 30.08 5.50 -10.07
CA THR A 97 31.52 5.62 -9.71
C THR A 97 31.84 4.51 -8.71
N THR A 98 31.99 3.29 -9.22
CA THR A 98 32.88 2.30 -8.61
C THR A 98 33.65 1.68 -9.75
N LEU A 99 34.89 2.18 -9.89
CA LEU A 99 36.08 1.70 -10.63
C LEU A 99 35.85 0.81 -11.86
#